data_AF-A0A2E6CG27-F1
#
_entry.id   AF-A0A2E6CG27-F1
#
_cell.length_a   1.000
_cell.length_b   1.000
_cell.length_c   1.000
_cell.angle_alpha   90.00
_cell.angle_beta   90.00
_cell.angle_gamma   90.00
#
_symmetry.space_group_name_H-M   'P 1'
#
loop_
_entity.id
_entity.type
_entity.pdbx_description
1 polymer ?
#
loop_
_entity_poly.entity_id
_entity_poly.type
_entity_poly.pdbx_seq_one_letter_code
_entity_poly.pdbx_strand_id
1 'polypeptide(L)'
;MKSALELAMEKANEAVGGEDKIKLSNEQKAAIDQIRKLYEAKWAEKELQINGRTTQLQKENPEGLAEARAELQRETNALRDQIFAERDAKIEEIRQQSA
;
A
#
# COMPACT_ATOMS: atom_id res chain seq x y z
N MET A 1 -0.11 5.93 -40.93
CA MET A 1 0.54 6.55 -39.76
C MET A 1 -0.45 6.47 -38.61
N LYS A 2 -0.08 5.83 -37.50
CA LYS A 2 -0.94 5.79 -36.30
C LYS A 2 -1.04 7.19 -35.70
N SER A 3 -2.20 7.58 -35.19
CA SER A 3 -2.37 8.90 -34.57
C SER A 3 -1.65 8.96 -33.21
N ALA A 4 -1.33 10.17 -32.74
CA ALA A 4 -0.72 10.37 -31.41
C ALA A 4 -1.59 9.80 -30.28
N LEU A 5 -2.92 9.79 -30.47
CA LEU A 5 -3.87 9.20 -29.53
C LEU A 5 -3.78 7.66 -29.52
N GLU A 6 -3.67 7.04 -30.69
CA GLU A 6 -3.48 5.58 -30.79
C GLU A 6 -2.16 5.15 -30.15
N LEU A 7 -1.09 5.91 -30.37
CA LEU A 7 0.22 5.61 -29.76
C LEU A 7 0.19 5.78 -28.23
N ALA A 8 -0.53 6.78 -27.73
CA ALA A 8 -0.72 6.98 -26.30
C ALA A 8 -1.58 5.87 -25.68
N MET A 9 -2.62 5.42 -26.37
CA MET A 9 -3.45 4.29 -25.94
C MET A 9 -2.69 2.98 -25.98
N GLU A 10 -1.89 2.73 -27.01
CA GLU A 10 -1.04 1.54 -27.15
C GLU A 10 -0.02 1.46 -26.01
N LYS A 11 0.68 2.57 -25.71
CA LYS A 11 1.60 2.66 -24.57
C LYS A 11 0.92 2.53 -23.22
N ALA A 12 -0.27 3.13 -23.06
CA ALA A 12 -1.06 2.96 -21.84
C ALA A 12 -1.53 1.51 -21.69
N ASN A 13 -1.89 0.86 -22.78
CA ASN A 13 -2.28 -0.55 -22.77
C ASN A 13 -1.08 -1.42 -22.39
N GLU A 14 0.09 -1.24 -23.01
CA GLU A 14 1.33 -1.93 -22.66
C GLU A 14 1.74 -1.71 -21.20
N ALA A 15 1.67 -0.47 -20.69
CA ALA A 15 1.98 -0.15 -19.31
C ALA A 15 1.01 -0.79 -18.29
N VAL A 16 -0.20 -1.16 -18.75
CA VAL A 16 -1.25 -1.79 -17.93
C VAL A 16 -1.38 -3.30 -18.26
N GLY A 17 -0.47 -3.86 -19.06
CA GLY A 17 -0.35 -5.30 -19.33
C GLY A 17 -0.85 -5.79 -20.70
N GLY A 18 -1.26 -4.91 -21.61
CA GLY A 18 -1.65 -5.24 -22.98
C GLY A 18 -2.90 -6.13 -23.10
N GLU A 19 -3.13 -6.68 -24.30
CA GLU A 19 -4.22 -7.63 -24.59
C GLU A 19 -4.04 -8.97 -23.84
N ASP A 20 -2.81 -9.27 -23.40
CA ASP A 20 -2.46 -10.35 -22.47
C ASP A 20 -2.77 -9.94 -21.03
N LYS A 21 -4.05 -9.73 -20.74
CA LYS A 21 -4.51 -9.82 -19.35
C LYS A 21 -4.08 -11.20 -18.84
N ILE A 22 -3.08 -11.27 -17.96
CA ILE A 22 -2.96 -12.38 -17.03
C ILE A 22 -4.26 -12.36 -16.24
N LYS A 23 -5.27 -13.07 -16.74
CA LYS A 23 -6.58 -13.15 -16.12
C LYS A 23 -6.37 -13.89 -14.82
N LEU A 24 -6.39 -13.13 -13.72
CA LEU A 24 -6.29 -13.72 -12.39
C LEU A 24 -7.40 -14.76 -12.22
N SER A 25 -6.99 -15.95 -11.78
CA SER A 25 -7.90 -17.01 -11.38
C SER A 25 -8.78 -16.55 -10.22
N ASN A 26 -9.89 -17.24 -9.99
CA ASN A 26 -10.77 -16.92 -8.85
C ASN A 26 -10.04 -17.13 -7.52
N GLU A 27 -9.16 -18.13 -7.46
CA GLU A 27 -8.31 -18.43 -6.32
C GLU A 27 -7.30 -17.30 -6.08
N GLN A 28 -6.65 -16.77 -7.14
CA GLN A 28 -5.73 -15.63 -7.03
C GLN A 28 -6.44 -14.37 -6.55
N LYS A 29 -7.63 -14.08 -7.06
CA LYS A 29 -8.44 -12.95 -6.59
C LYS A 29 -8.79 -13.08 -5.11
N ALA A 30 -9.24 -14.27 -4.69
CA ALA A 30 -9.55 -14.55 -3.30
C ALA A 30 -8.32 -14.42 -2.39
N ALA A 31 -7.15 -14.92 -2.83
CA ALA A 31 -5.90 -14.78 -2.10
C ALA A 31 -5.45 -13.32 -1.98
N ILE A 32 -5.53 -12.53 -3.05
CA ILE A 32 -5.22 -11.10 -3.04
C ILE A 32 -6.14 -10.35 -2.07
N ASP A 33 -7.45 -10.64 -2.08
CA ASP A 33 -8.39 -9.99 -1.17
C ASP A 33 -8.14 -10.37 0.29
N GLN A 34 -7.73 -11.61 0.58
CA GLN A 34 -7.30 -12.02 1.91
C GLN A 34 -6.04 -11.26 2.36
N ILE A 35 -5.04 -11.13 1.49
CA ILE A 35 -3.82 -10.36 1.78
C ILE A 35 -4.16 -8.89 2.06
N ARG A 36 -5.03 -8.27 1.26
CA ARG A 36 -5.47 -6.89 1.50
C ARG A 36 -6.09 -6.73 2.87
N LYS A 37 -7.06 -7.56 3.23
CA LYS A 37 -7.72 -7.54 4.54
C LYS A 37 -6.74 -7.75 5.69
N LEU A 38 -5.80 -8.68 5.53
CA LEU A 38 -4.78 -8.96 6.55
C LEU A 38 -3.90 -7.73 6.79
N TYR A 39 -3.42 -7.09 5.73
CA TYR A 39 -2.53 -5.94 5.85
C TYR A 39 -3.27 -4.67 6.27
N GLU A 40 -4.54 -4.51 5.91
CA GLU A 40 -5.42 -3.48 6.47
C GLU A 40 -5.63 -3.67 7.97
N ALA A 41 -5.88 -4.91 8.44
CA ALA A 41 -6.02 -5.20 9.86
C ALA A 41 -4.71 -4.91 10.63
N LYS A 42 -3.56 -5.30 10.08
CA LYS A 42 -2.24 -4.97 10.65
C LYS A 42 -2.05 -3.46 10.77
N TRP A 43 -2.42 -2.71 9.73
CA TRP A 43 -2.31 -1.25 9.76
C TRP A 43 -3.25 -0.63 10.80
N ALA A 44 -4.50 -1.09 10.88
CA ALA A 44 -5.46 -0.61 11.87
C ALA A 44 -4.99 -0.83 13.32
N GLU A 45 -4.38 -1.98 13.60
CA GLU A 45 -3.77 -2.23 14.92
C GLU A 45 -2.64 -1.24 15.23
N LYS A 46 -1.80 -0.92 14.23
CA LYS A 46 -0.71 0.05 14.39
C LYS A 46 -1.23 1.47 14.55
N GLU A 47 -2.28 1.87 13.83
CA GLU A 47 -2.94 3.16 14.03
C GLU A 47 -3.43 3.34 15.47
N LEU A 48 -4.03 2.31 16.08
CA LEU A 48 -4.46 2.39 17.48
C LEU A 48 -3.29 2.63 18.42
N GLN A 49 -2.17 1.93 18.21
CA GLN A 49 -0.94 2.11 19.00
C GLN A 49 -0.38 3.54 18.85
N ILE A 50 -0.33 4.05 17.62
CA ILE A 50 0.15 5.41 17.30
C ILE A 50 -0.76 6.48 17.93
N ASN A 51 -2.07 6.30 17.87
CA ASN A 51 -3.03 7.22 18.48
C ASN A 51 -2.89 7.27 20.01
N GLY A 52 -2.66 6.11 20.64
CA GLY A 52 -2.35 6.03 22.06
C GLY A 52 -1.08 6.80 22.42
N ARG A 53 0.01 6.56 21.67
CA ARG A 53 1.31 7.23 21.86
C ARG A 53 1.22 8.74 21.62
N THR A 54 0.43 9.17 20.63
CA THR A 54 0.15 10.59 20.36
C THR A 54 -0.57 11.25 21.52
N THR A 55 -1.57 10.59 22.10
CA THR A 55 -2.31 11.11 23.26
C THR A 55 -1.42 11.21 24.50
N GLN A 56 -0.52 10.24 24.70
CA GLN A 56 0.44 10.26 25.80
C GLN A 56 1.46 11.39 25.65
N LEU A 57 2.05 11.55 24.46
CA LEU A 57 3.00 12.64 24.18
C LEU A 57 2.39 14.03 24.41
N GLN A 58 1.11 14.22 24.09
CA GLN A 58 0.39 15.46 24.38
C GLN A 58 0.29 15.77 25.87
N LYS A 59 0.23 14.75 26.73
CA LYS A 59 0.14 14.93 28.19
C LYS A 59 1.51 15.16 28.83
N GLU A 60 2.55 14.48 28.34
CA GLU A 60 3.86 14.45 28.98
C GLU A 60 4.78 15.59 28.54
N ASN A 61 4.68 16.07 27.30
CA ASN A 61 5.59 17.10 26.79
C ASN A 61 4.88 18.13 25.90
N PRO A 62 4.10 19.05 26.50
CA PRO A 62 3.38 20.07 25.75
C PRO A 62 4.30 21.08 25.05
N GLU A 63 5.51 21.33 25.58
CA GLU A 63 6.48 22.30 25.03
C GLU A 63 7.26 21.72 23.83
N GLY A 64 7.64 20.43 23.88
CA GLY A 64 8.30 19.71 22.77
C GLY A 64 7.35 19.02 21.79
N LEU A 65 6.05 19.32 21.88
CA LEU A 65 5.00 18.57 21.18
C LEU A 65 5.11 18.63 19.65
N ALA A 66 5.60 19.74 19.10
CA ALA A 66 5.71 19.93 17.66
C ALA A 66 6.77 18.99 17.04
N GLU A 67 7.97 18.94 17.62
CA GLU A 67 9.05 18.05 17.17
C GLU A 67 8.68 16.57 17.42
N ALA A 68 8.14 16.25 18.60
CA ALA A 68 7.70 14.89 18.92
C ALA A 68 6.59 14.39 17.97
N ARG A 69 5.64 15.25 17.60
CA ARG A 69 4.62 14.93 16.59
C ARG A 69 5.22 14.77 15.20
N ALA A 70 6.17 15.63 14.81
CA ALA A 70 6.83 15.54 13.51
C ALA A 70 7.66 14.25 13.37
N GLU A 71 8.34 13.82 14.43
CA GLU A 71 9.04 12.53 14.47
C GLU A 71 8.04 11.37 14.40
N LEU A 72 7.00 11.37 15.25
CA LEU A 72 6.00 10.31 15.24
C LEU A 72 5.27 10.21 13.89
N GLN A 73 5.00 11.33 13.23
CA GLN A 73 4.41 11.34 11.89
C GLN A 73 5.35 10.73 10.85
N ARG A 74 6.65 11.01 10.94
CA ARG A 74 7.66 10.41 10.05
C ARG A 74 7.76 8.90 10.26
N GLU A 75 7.83 8.45 11.51
CA GLU A 75 7.79 7.03 11.88
C GLU A 75 6.52 6.35 11.33
N THR A 76 5.36 7.01 11.50
CA THR A 76 4.06 6.52 11.05
C THR A 76 4.02 6.34 9.53
N ASN A 77 4.50 7.35 8.78
CA ASN A 77 4.53 7.29 7.32
C ASN A 77 5.48 6.18 6.84
N ALA A 78 6.69 6.08 7.41
CA ALA A 78 7.64 5.05 7.04
C ALA A 78 7.10 3.63 7.32
N LEU A 79 6.44 3.44 8.47
CA LEU A 79 5.80 2.17 8.81
C LEU A 79 4.66 1.82 7.85
N ARG A 80 3.83 2.80 7.49
CA ARG A 80 2.73 2.63 6.52
C ARG A 80 3.26 2.19 5.17
N ASP A 81 4.30 2.89 4.69
CA ASP A 81 4.92 2.60 3.40
C ASP A 81 5.54 1.20 3.39
N GLN A 82 6.20 0.79 4.48
CA GLN A 82 6.71 -0.57 4.62
C GLN A 82 5.60 -1.63 4.58
N ILE A 83 4.54 -1.45 5.37
CA ILE A 83 3.42 -2.40 5.44
C ILE A 83 2.76 -2.56 4.07
N PHE A 84 2.55 -1.47 3.34
CA PHE A 84 1.93 -1.53 2.02
C PHE A 84 2.88 -1.98 0.91
N ALA A 85 4.17 -1.67 0.99
CA ALA A 85 5.17 -2.26 0.10
C ALA A 85 5.22 -3.79 0.25
N GLU A 86 5.21 -4.30 1.48
CA GLU A 86 5.14 -5.74 1.75
C GLU A 86 3.83 -6.36 1.23
N ARG A 87 2.68 -5.70 1.41
CA ARG A 87 1.40 -6.13 0.85
C ARG A 87 1.49 -6.24 -0.66
N ASP A 88 2.01 -5.21 -1.31
CA ASP A 88 2.06 -5.12 -2.77
C ASP A 88 3.03 -6.14 -3.36
N ALA A 89 4.18 -6.38 -2.70
CA ALA A 89 5.09 -7.48 -3.05
C ALA A 89 4.39 -8.85 -2.98
N LYS A 90 3.61 -9.12 -1.93
CA LYS A 90 2.84 -10.38 -1.82
C LYS A 90 1.73 -10.51 -2.85
N ILE A 91 1.05 -9.41 -3.18
CA ILE A 91 0.05 -9.40 -4.26
C ILE A 91 0.73 -9.72 -5.58
N GLU A 92 1.91 -9.16 -5.84
CA GLU A 92 2.66 -9.40 -7.05
C GLU A 92 3.20 -10.84 -7.15
N GLU A 93 3.68 -11.41 -6.03
CA GLU A 93 3.99 -12.85 -5.95
C GLU A 93 2.79 -13.72 -6.35
N ILE A 94 1.58 -13.43 -5.85
CA ILE A 94 0.37 -14.19 -6.19
C ILE A 94 0.04 -14.07 -7.68
N ARG A 95 0.27 -12.90 -8.29
CA ARG A 95 0.06 -12.68 -9.73
C ARG A 95 1.06 -13.48 -10.58
N GLN A 96 2.30 -13.59 -10.11
CA GLN A 96 3.39 -14.27 -10.82
C GLN A 96 3.40 -15.79 -10.62
N GLN A 97 2.71 -16.32 -9.61
CA GLN A 97 2.57 -17.77 -9.35
C GLN A 97 1.86 -18.58 -10.46
N SER A 98 1.43 -17.95 -11.56
CA SER A 98 0.82 -18.62 -12.71
C SER A 98 1.71 -18.66 -13.97
N ALA A 99 3.03 -18.50 -13.81
CA ALA A 99 4.00 -18.82 -14.86
C ALA A 99 4.37 -20.31 -14.85
#